data_AF-A0A6M7WPR6-F1
#
_entry.id   AF-A0A6M7WPR6-F1
#
_cell.length_a   1.000
_cell.length_b   1.000
_cell.length_c   1.000
_cell.angle_alpha   90.00
_cell.angle_beta   90.00
_cell.angle_gamma   90.00
#
_symmetry.space_group_name_H-M   'P 1'
#
loop_
_entity.id
_entity.type
_entity.pdbx_description
1 polymer ?
#
loop_
_entity_poly.entity_id
_entity_poly.type
_entity_poly.pdbx_seq_one_letter_code
_entity_poly.pdbx_strand_id
1 'polypeptide(L)'
;MKRKFRLLHPERIVAANKAYRLANRDKIAAGKKKYLAEHPGQQLAYERAYYIRYPEKGLAKQESRKLRERAQANMQRSINSIRHDPDTVYRVVSRAVSSALPRFMRDDVIASMLLAVLEGKLLLDHVGARMKDYVTGYNREYDTFKTLSLDAPMGGTDLRRIDLLEAPAACEADEEDADLLMLRGGRFPI
;
A
#
# COMPACT_ATOMS: atom_id res chain seq x y z
N MET A 1 33.97 13.77 33.74
CA MET A 1 32.51 13.50 33.72
C MET A 1 31.92 13.26 32.32
N LYS A 2 32.15 14.11 31.31
CA LYS A 2 31.51 13.99 29.98
C LYS A 2 31.72 12.64 29.25
N ARG A 3 32.89 11.99 29.40
CA ARG A 3 33.19 10.69 28.76
C ARG A 3 32.40 9.52 29.38
N LYS A 4 32.22 9.52 30.70
CA LYS A 4 31.40 8.52 31.42
C LYS A 4 29.92 8.64 31.07
N PHE A 5 29.40 9.87 30.95
CA PHE A 5 28.02 10.12 30.52
C PHE A 5 27.71 9.57 29.12
N ARG A 6 28.66 9.65 28.17
CA ARG A 6 28.47 9.08 26.83
C ARG A 6 28.40 7.56 26.81
N LEU A 7 29.12 6.91 27.72
CA LEU A 7 29.15 5.46 27.84
C LEU A 7 27.91 4.92 28.58
N LEU A 8 27.41 5.67 29.56
CA LEU A 8 26.25 5.27 30.38
C LEU A 8 24.90 5.60 29.72
N HIS A 9 24.84 6.56 28.79
CA HIS A 9 23.61 6.97 28.11
C HIS A 9 23.77 7.10 26.58
N PRO A 10 24.20 6.04 25.88
CA PRO A 10 24.39 6.09 24.43
C PRO A 10 23.08 6.39 23.70
N GLU A 11 21.97 5.82 24.15
CA GLU A 11 20.65 5.99 23.53
C GLU A 11 20.14 7.43 23.60
N ARG A 12 20.31 8.11 24.76
CA ARG A 12 19.90 9.51 24.93
C ARG A 12 20.69 10.43 24.00
N ILE A 13 21.96 10.12 23.75
CA ILE A 13 22.81 10.89 22.84
C ILE A 13 22.41 10.66 21.39
N VAL A 14 22.11 9.42 21.01
CA VAL A 14 21.61 9.10 19.66
C VAL A 14 20.27 9.82 19.42
N ALA A 15 19.36 9.76 20.38
CA ALA A 15 18.05 10.44 20.30
C ALA A 15 18.21 11.97 20.20
N ALA A 16 19.04 12.59 21.04
CA ALA A 16 19.31 14.02 21.00
C ALA A 16 19.96 14.45 19.67
N ASN A 17 20.93 13.67 19.18
CA ASN A 17 21.57 13.94 17.89
C ASN A 17 20.60 13.77 16.71
N LYS A 18 19.70 12.79 16.78
CA LYS A 18 18.65 12.59 15.77
C LYS A 18 17.67 13.76 15.76
N ALA A 19 17.22 14.21 16.94
CA ALA A 19 16.36 15.38 17.10
C ALA A 19 17.04 16.65 16.57
N TYR A 20 18.32 16.86 16.89
CA TYR A 20 19.09 17.99 16.39
C TYR A 20 19.22 17.99 14.86
N ARG A 21 19.51 16.83 14.24
CA ARG A 21 19.62 16.68 12.78
C ARG A 21 18.28 16.93 12.09
N LEU A 22 17.17 16.54 12.71
CA LEU A 22 15.83 16.79 12.18
C LEU A 22 15.48 18.27 12.25
N ALA A 23 15.67 18.90 13.41
CA ALA A 23 15.39 20.31 13.63
C ALA A 23 16.28 21.25 12.80
N ASN A 24 17.50 20.83 12.45
CA ASN A 24 18.46 21.65 11.70
C ASN A 24 18.76 21.08 10.30
N ARG A 25 17.85 20.28 9.73
CA ARG A 25 18.08 19.55 8.47
C ARG A 25 18.53 20.47 7.34
N ASP A 26 17.86 21.59 7.18
CA ASP A 26 18.09 22.49 6.05
C ASP A 26 19.38 23.31 6.22
N LYS A 27 19.70 23.73 7.45
CA LYS A 27 21.00 24.37 7.76
C LYS A 27 22.18 23.43 7.49
N ILE A 28 22.04 22.16 7.88
CA ILE A 28 23.06 21.12 7.64
C ILE A 28 23.21 20.86 6.13
N ALA A 29 22.09 20.77 5.40
CA ALA A 29 22.12 20.57 3.95
C ALA A 29 22.78 21.77 3.23
N ALA A 30 22.45 23.00 3.62
CA ALA A 30 23.04 24.21 3.07
C ALA A 30 24.55 24.29 3.33
N GLY A 31 25.00 23.98 4.54
CA GLY A 31 26.44 23.92 4.87
C GLY A 31 27.20 22.88 4.04
N LYS A 32 26.62 21.68 3.89
CA LYS A 32 27.19 20.63 3.04
C LYS A 32 27.28 21.05 1.58
N LYS A 33 26.25 21.72 1.05
CA LYS A 33 26.24 22.21 -0.34
C LYS A 33 27.33 23.26 -0.58
N LYS A 34 27.53 24.18 0.37
CA LYS A 34 28.61 25.18 0.31
C LYS A 34 29.99 24.51 0.32
N TYR A 35 30.24 23.61 1.26
CA TYR A 35 31.49 22.85 1.34
C TYR A 35 31.78 22.08 0.03
N LEU A 36 30.76 21.46 -0.56
CA LEU A 36 30.87 20.76 -1.84
C LEU A 36 31.21 21.66 -3.02
N ALA A 37 30.66 22.88 -3.03
CA ALA A 37 30.93 23.88 -4.06
C ALA A 37 32.35 24.47 -3.91
N GLU A 38 32.83 24.67 -2.68
CA GLU A 38 34.17 25.17 -2.37
C GLU A 38 35.27 24.12 -2.57
N HIS A 39 34.93 22.84 -2.45
CA HIS A 39 35.86 21.72 -2.60
C HIS A 39 35.38 20.71 -3.65
N PRO A 40 35.29 21.12 -4.93
CA PRO A 40 34.88 20.23 -5.99
C PRO A 40 35.89 19.09 -6.11
N GLY A 41 35.39 17.85 -6.09
CA GLY A 41 36.23 16.65 -6.29
C GLY A 41 36.91 16.07 -5.04
N GLN A 42 36.99 16.78 -3.91
CA GLN A 42 37.51 16.17 -2.67
C GLN A 42 36.69 14.95 -2.22
N GLN A 43 35.37 14.99 -2.40
CA GLN A 43 34.51 13.83 -2.12
C GLN A 43 34.78 12.67 -3.07
N LEU A 44 34.92 12.92 -4.37
CA LEU A 44 35.25 11.89 -5.35
C LEU A 44 36.63 11.28 -5.08
N ALA A 45 37.62 12.10 -4.71
CA ALA A 45 38.97 11.63 -4.35
C ALA A 45 38.93 10.78 -3.07
N TYR A 46 38.18 11.19 -2.07
CA TYR A 46 37.95 10.41 -0.85
C TYR A 46 37.25 9.08 -1.15
N GLU A 47 36.18 9.10 -1.94
CA GLU A 47 35.46 7.89 -2.34
C GLU A 47 36.36 6.92 -3.13
N ARG A 48 37.16 7.45 -4.08
CA ARG A 48 38.15 6.66 -4.81
C ARG A 48 39.17 6.03 -3.87
N ALA A 49 39.77 6.82 -2.97
CA ALA A 49 40.72 6.31 -1.98
C ALA A 49 40.09 5.28 -1.03
N TYR A 50 38.82 5.46 -0.67
CA TYR A 50 38.07 4.52 0.17
C TYR A 50 37.89 3.17 -0.52
N TYR A 51 37.45 3.14 -1.78
CA TYR A 51 37.28 1.88 -2.51
C TYR A 51 38.59 1.22 -2.95
N ILE A 52 39.68 1.99 -3.05
CA ILE A 52 41.03 1.42 -3.21
C ILE A 52 41.44 0.67 -1.94
N ARG A 53 41.14 1.22 -0.75
CA ARG A 53 41.42 0.55 0.54
C ARG A 53 40.47 -0.61 0.85
N TYR A 54 39.23 -0.54 0.36
CA TYR A 54 38.17 -1.51 0.59
C TYR A 54 37.53 -1.95 -0.73
N PRO A 55 38.25 -2.73 -1.56
CA PRO A 55 37.77 -3.14 -2.88
C PRO A 55 36.49 -3.99 -2.80
N GLU A 56 36.32 -4.78 -1.75
CA GLU A 56 35.13 -5.61 -1.51
C GLU A 56 33.86 -4.77 -1.43
N LYS A 57 33.93 -3.59 -0.80
CA LYS A 57 32.79 -2.66 -0.71
C LYS A 57 32.50 -1.98 -2.05
N GLY A 58 33.52 -1.77 -2.87
CA GLY A 58 33.39 -1.24 -4.22
C GLY A 58 32.66 -2.24 -5.13
N LEU A 59 33.08 -3.50 -5.09
CA LEU A 59 32.44 -4.58 -5.84
C LEU A 59 30.98 -4.78 -5.40
N ALA A 60 30.70 -4.86 -4.11
CA ALA A 60 29.32 -4.97 -3.59
C ALA A 60 28.43 -3.80 -4.07
N LYS A 61 28.97 -2.58 -4.08
CA LYS A 61 28.24 -1.40 -4.62
C LYS A 61 27.95 -1.57 -6.12
N GLN A 62 28.92 -2.06 -6.91
CA GLN A 62 28.70 -2.32 -8.33
C GLN A 62 27.67 -3.43 -8.57
N GLU A 63 27.71 -4.52 -7.80
CA GLU A 63 26.74 -5.61 -7.91
C GLU A 63 25.33 -5.16 -7.58
N SER A 64 25.16 -4.42 -6.48
CA SER A 64 23.85 -3.84 -6.12
C SER A 64 23.32 -2.91 -7.21
N ARG A 65 24.20 -2.12 -7.84
CA ARG A 65 23.86 -1.26 -8.97
C ARG A 65 23.42 -2.08 -10.18
N LYS A 66 24.19 -3.10 -10.57
CA LYS A 66 23.86 -4.02 -11.68
C LYS A 66 22.53 -4.73 -11.43
N LEU A 67 22.26 -5.17 -10.20
CA LEU A 67 21.01 -5.81 -9.82
C LEU A 67 19.83 -4.85 -9.99
N ARG A 68 19.99 -3.59 -9.55
CA ARG A 68 18.97 -2.55 -9.72
C ARG A 68 18.73 -2.21 -11.19
N GLU A 69 19.79 -2.06 -11.98
CA GLU A 69 19.71 -1.82 -13.43
C GLU A 69 19.01 -2.98 -14.15
N ARG A 70 19.32 -4.23 -13.79
CA ARG A 70 18.63 -5.43 -14.30
C ARG A 70 17.14 -5.40 -13.94
N ALA A 71 16.80 -5.11 -12.69
CA ALA A 71 15.40 -5.01 -12.27
C ALA A 71 14.64 -3.92 -13.04
N GLN A 72 15.26 -2.76 -13.24
CA GLN A 72 14.69 -1.67 -14.06
C GLN A 72 14.51 -2.07 -15.52
N ALA A 73 15.50 -2.75 -16.11
CA ALA A 73 15.40 -3.25 -17.47
C ALA A 73 14.27 -4.29 -17.63
N ASN A 74 14.11 -5.20 -16.66
CA ASN A 74 13.02 -6.20 -16.68
C ASN A 74 11.64 -5.52 -16.58
N MET A 75 11.51 -4.52 -15.72
CA MET A 75 10.30 -3.71 -15.59
C MET A 75 10.00 -2.97 -16.89
N GLN A 76 10.99 -2.30 -17.47
CA GLN A 76 10.81 -1.56 -18.73
C GLN A 76 10.44 -2.48 -19.89
N ARG A 77 11.01 -3.69 -19.95
CA ARG A 77 10.63 -4.70 -20.95
C ARG A 77 9.17 -5.10 -20.81
N SER A 78 8.69 -5.32 -19.58
CA SER A 78 7.29 -5.65 -19.32
C SER A 78 6.35 -4.51 -19.75
N ILE A 79 6.70 -3.26 -19.43
CA ILE A 79 5.94 -2.07 -19.84
C ILE A 79 5.91 -1.93 -21.38
N ASN A 80 7.07 -2.04 -22.02
CA ASN A 80 7.17 -1.92 -23.47
C ASN A 80 6.41 -3.06 -24.18
N SER A 81 6.38 -4.26 -23.61
CA SER A 81 5.61 -5.38 -24.16
C SER A 81 4.11 -5.07 -24.25
N ILE A 82 3.51 -4.40 -23.25
CA ILE A 82 2.11 -3.98 -23.33
C ILE A 82 1.91 -2.87 -24.35
N ARG A 83 2.85 -1.91 -24.42
CA ARG A 83 2.75 -0.77 -25.35
C ARG A 83 2.75 -1.20 -26.81
N HIS A 84 3.47 -2.26 -27.14
CA HIS A 84 3.58 -2.76 -28.51
C HIS A 84 2.53 -3.85 -28.81
N ASP A 85 2.40 -4.85 -27.93
CA ASP A 85 1.57 -6.04 -28.19
C ASP A 85 0.66 -6.37 -26.98
N PRO A 86 -0.39 -5.58 -26.72
CA PRO A 86 -1.26 -5.77 -25.56
C PRO A 86 -1.96 -7.15 -25.55
N ASP A 87 -2.30 -7.71 -26.72
CA ASP A 87 -2.97 -9.00 -26.85
C ASP A 87 -2.11 -10.18 -26.37
N THR A 88 -0.79 -10.07 -26.50
CA THR A 88 0.13 -11.11 -26.03
C THR A 88 0.17 -11.13 -24.51
N VAL A 89 0.18 -9.94 -23.90
CA VAL A 89 0.18 -9.79 -22.45
C VAL A 89 -1.17 -10.21 -21.86
N TYR A 90 -2.28 -9.84 -22.50
CA TYR A 90 -3.60 -10.33 -22.13
C TYR A 90 -3.64 -11.85 -22.09
N ARG A 91 -3.13 -12.54 -23.13
CA ARG A 91 -3.07 -14.01 -23.18
C ARG A 91 -2.23 -14.63 -22.07
N VAL A 92 -1.10 -14.03 -21.72
CA VAL A 92 -0.24 -14.51 -20.62
C VAL A 92 -0.96 -14.36 -19.28
N VAL A 93 -1.58 -13.21 -19.04
CA VAL A 93 -2.32 -12.93 -17.80
C VAL A 93 -3.57 -13.82 -17.72
N SER A 94 -4.38 -13.91 -18.77
CA SER A 94 -5.60 -14.72 -18.80
C SER A 94 -5.33 -16.20 -18.53
N ARG A 95 -4.18 -16.70 -18.99
CA ARG A 95 -3.72 -18.07 -18.72
C ARG A 95 -3.27 -18.27 -17.28
N ALA A 96 -2.73 -17.24 -16.65
CA ALA A 96 -2.29 -17.31 -15.26
C ALA A 96 -3.46 -17.23 -14.25
N VAL A 97 -4.60 -16.66 -14.65
CA VAL A 97 -5.80 -16.57 -13.81
C VAL A 97 -6.51 -17.90 -13.77
N SER A 98 -6.87 -18.35 -12.57
CA SER A 98 -7.60 -19.60 -12.41
C SER A 98 -8.94 -19.55 -13.14
N SER A 99 -9.17 -20.54 -14.01
CA SER A 99 -10.45 -20.73 -14.70
C SER A 99 -11.58 -21.20 -13.77
N ALA A 100 -11.28 -21.52 -12.51
CA ALA A 100 -12.29 -21.87 -11.51
C ALA A 100 -13.06 -20.64 -10.99
N LEU A 101 -12.52 -19.43 -11.20
CA LEU A 101 -13.19 -18.19 -10.78
C LEU A 101 -14.37 -17.87 -11.71
N PRO A 102 -15.49 -17.35 -11.18
CA PRO A 102 -16.58 -16.80 -11.99
C PRO A 102 -16.06 -15.78 -13.00
N ARG A 103 -16.72 -15.72 -14.17
CA ARG A 103 -16.25 -14.90 -15.31
C ARG A 103 -16.05 -13.43 -14.95
N PHE A 104 -17.02 -12.82 -14.25
CA PHE A 104 -16.94 -11.41 -13.85
C PHE A 104 -15.72 -11.12 -12.96
N MET A 105 -15.50 -11.93 -11.91
CA MET A 105 -14.33 -11.78 -11.04
C MET A 105 -13.02 -11.98 -11.80
N ARG A 106 -13.02 -12.93 -12.75
CA ARG A 106 -11.83 -13.21 -13.57
C ARG A 106 -11.47 -12.01 -14.43
N ASP A 107 -12.44 -11.40 -15.08
CA ASP A 107 -12.24 -10.26 -15.96
C ASP A 107 -11.74 -9.04 -15.16
N ASP A 108 -12.28 -8.80 -13.96
CA ASP A 108 -11.81 -7.75 -13.05
C ASP A 108 -10.36 -7.98 -12.58
N VAL A 109 -10.04 -9.21 -12.17
CA VAL A 109 -8.68 -9.57 -11.76
C VAL A 109 -7.70 -9.42 -12.93
N ILE A 110 -8.07 -9.86 -14.15
CA ILE A 110 -7.26 -9.66 -15.35
C ILE A 110 -7.01 -8.18 -15.60
N ALA A 111 -8.06 -7.34 -15.56
CA ALA A 111 -7.94 -5.90 -15.76
C ALA A 111 -7.00 -5.25 -14.72
N SER A 112 -7.14 -5.62 -13.44
CA SER A 112 -6.27 -5.13 -12.37
C SER A 112 -4.79 -5.49 -12.58
N MET A 113 -4.53 -6.70 -13.09
CA MET A 113 -3.18 -7.17 -13.37
C MET A 113 -2.57 -6.51 -14.58
N LEU A 114 -3.35 -6.31 -15.65
CA LEU A 114 -2.89 -5.55 -16.83
C LEU A 114 -2.50 -4.13 -16.46
N LEU A 115 -3.32 -3.46 -15.63
CA LEU A 115 -3.01 -2.14 -15.10
C LEU A 115 -1.71 -2.17 -14.29
N ALA A 116 -1.54 -3.16 -13.41
CA ALA A 116 -0.33 -3.27 -12.60
C ALA A 116 0.94 -3.49 -13.43
N VAL A 117 0.86 -4.17 -14.59
CA VAL A 117 2.00 -4.31 -15.50
C VAL A 117 2.30 -2.99 -16.22
N LEU A 118 1.28 -2.24 -16.64
CA LEU A 118 1.45 -0.90 -17.22
C LEU A 118 2.13 0.07 -16.24
N GLU A 119 1.76 0.01 -14.96
CA GLU A 119 2.36 0.80 -13.89
C GLU A 119 3.75 0.32 -13.46
N GLY A 120 4.22 -0.83 -13.98
CA GLY A 120 5.50 -1.45 -13.60
C GLY A 120 5.51 -2.09 -12.21
N LYS A 121 4.33 -2.23 -11.57
CA LYS A 121 4.18 -2.92 -10.27
C LYS A 121 4.19 -4.44 -10.42
N LEU A 122 3.83 -4.95 -11.59
CA LEU A 122 3.86 -6.36 -11.94
C LEU A 122 4.76 -6.61 -13.16
N LEU A 123 5.65 -7.58 -13.07
CA LEU A 123 6.46 -8.03 -14.19
C LEU A 123 5.80 -9.26 -14.83
N LEU A 124 5.93 -9.39 -16.16
CA LEU A 124 5.34 -10.51 -16.91
C LEU A 124 5.84 -11.87 -16.42
N ASP A 125 7.13 -11.96 -16.08
CA ASP A 125 7.77 -13.17 -15.56
C ASP A 125 7.18 -13.63 -14.21
N HIS A 126 6.49 -12.74 -13.48
CA HIS A 126 5.99 -12.98 -12.12
C HIS A 126 4.46 -12.96 -12.03
N VAL A 127 3.76 -12.95 -13.17
CA VAL A 127 2.28 -12.93 -13.23
C VAL A 127 1.69 -14.12 -12.45
N GLY A 128 2.20 -15.33 -12.66
CA GLY A 128 1.70 -16.53 -11.97
C GLY A 128 1.94 -16.51 -10.46
N ALA A 129 3.11 -16.02 -10.02
CA ALA A 129 3.45 -15.96 -8.61
C ALA A 129 2.65 -14.91 -7.83
N ARG A 130 2.28 -13.80 -8.49
CA ARG A 130 1.61 -12.64 -7.86
C ARG A 130 0.10 -12.63 -8.06
N MET A 131 -0.46 -13.51 -8.90
CA MET A 131 -1.90 -13.68 -9.12
C MET A 131 -2.73 -13.69 -7.82
N LYS A 132 -2.28 -14.45 -6.82
CA LYS A 132 -2.98 -14.59 -5.53
C LYS A 132 -3.19 -13.25 -4.82
N ASP A 133 -2.24 -12.33 -4.94
CA ASP A 133 -2.33 -11.01 -4.29
C ASP A 133 -3.47 -10.20 -4.88
N TYR A 134 -3.69 -10.28 -6.20
CA TYR A 134 -4.78 -9.58 -6.90
C TYR A 134 -6.14 -10.21 -6.58
N VAL A 135 -6.24 -11.54 -6.52
CA VAL A 135 -7.48 -12.20 -6.06
C VAL A 135 -7.78 -11.83 -4.61
N THR A 136 -6.77 -11.76 -3.75
CA THR A 136 -6.94 -11.34 -2.34
C THR A 136 -7.34 -9.87 -2.25
N GLY A 137 -6.78 -9.01 -3.10
CA GLY A 137 -7.15 -7.60 -3.21
C GLY A 137 -8.60 -7.43 -3.65
N TYR A 138 -8.99 -8.12 -4.72
CA TYR A 138 -10.37 -8.15 -5.20
C TYR A 138 -11.34 -8.59 -4.10
N ASN A 139 -11.03 -9.71 -3.43
CA ASN A 139 -11.86 -10.15 -2.32
C ASN A 139 -11.91 -9.07 -1.24
N ARG A 140 -10.82 -8.45 -0.81
CA ARG A 140 -10.89 -7.36 0.20
C ARG A 140 -11.80 -6.19 -0.21
N GLU A 141 -11.82 -5.84 -1.48
CA GLU A 141 -12.64 -4.74 -2.01
C GLU A 141 -14.14 -5.11 -2.07
N TYR A 142 -14.46 -6.35 -2.43
CA TYR A 142 -15.83 -6.80 -2.69
C TYR A 142 -16.40 -7.77 -1.63
N ASP A 143 -15.61 -8.17 -0.62
CA ASP A 143 -16.01 -9.03 0.51
C ASP A 143 -16.93 -8.34 1.52
N THR A 144 -17.27 -7.07 1.25
CA THR A 144 -18.32 -6.33 1.94
C THR A 144 -19.73 -6.88 1.65
N PHE A 145 -19.90 -7.67 0.58
CA PHE A 145 -21.22 -8.20 0.17
C PHE A 145 -21.44 -9.68 0.51
N LYS A 146 -20.68 -10.27 1.44
CA LYS A 146 -21.03 -11.62 1.94
C LYS A 146 -22.44 -11.58 2.52
N THR A 147 -23.37 -12.24 1.85
CA THR A 147 -24.72 -12.50 2.35
C THR A 147 -24.63 -13.47 3.51
N LEU A 148 -24.39 -12.91 4.70
CA LEU A 148 -24.41 -13.67 5.94
C LEU A 148 -25.86 -13.81 6.36
N SER A 149 -26.38 -15.04 6.30
CA SER A 149 -27.72 -15.33 6.80
C SER A 149 -27.81 -14.92 8.27
N LEU A 150 -28.82 -14.11 8.60
CA LEU A 150 -29.07 -13.67 9.96
C LEU A 150 -29.43 -14.85 10.88
N ASP A 151 -30.05 -15.88 10.30
CA ASP A 151 -30.50 -17.09 10.99
C ASP A 151 -29.46 -18.21 11.09
N ALA A 152 -28.29 -18.08 10.44
CA ALA A 152 -27.26 -19.12 10.52
C ALA A 152 -26.52 -19.03 11.87
N PRO A 153 -26.30 -20.16 12.57
CA PRO A 153 -25.50 -20.17 13.80
C PRO A 153 -24.08 -19.72 13.49
N MET A 154 -23.55 -18.81 14.30
CA MET A 154 -22.18 -18.33 14.16
C MET A 154 -21.21 -19.45 14.55
N GLY A 155 -20.23 -19.75 13.70
CA GLY A 155 -19.36 -20.92 13.84
C GLY A 155 -18.78 -21.09 15.25
N GLY A 156 -19.06 -22.24 15.87
CA GLY A 156 -18.62 -22.58 17.23
C GLY A 156 -19.57 -22.16 18.36
N THR A 157 -20.68 -21.51 18.05
CA THR A 157 -21.73 -21.09 18.99
C THR A 157 -23.12 -21.38 18.42
N ASP A 158 -24.12 -21.52 19.28
CA ASP A 158 -25.52 -21.66 18.85
C ASP A 158 -26.21 -20.29 18.60
N LEU A 159 -25.49 -19.19 18.85
CA LEU A 159 -25.98 -17.82 18.67
C LEU A 159 -26.06 -17.47 17.19
N ARG A 160 -27.19 -16.88 16.78
CA ARG A 160 -27.41 -16.39 15.43
C ARG A 160 -27.16 -14.89 15.39
N ARG A 161 -26.88 -14.34 14.21
CA ARG A 161 -26.66 -12.88 14.06
C ARG A 161 -27.94 -12.08 14.34
N ILE A 162 -29.11 -12.67 14.09
CA ILE A 162 -30.40 -12.08 14.43
C ILE A 162 -30.57 -11.83 15.93
N ASP A 163 -30.01 -12.71 16.77
CA ASP A 163 -30.14 -12.61 18.23
C ASP A 163 -29.34 -11.43 18.82
N LEU A 164 -28.41 -10.86 18.04
CA LEU A 164 -27.60 -9.70 18.41
C LEU A 164 -28.23 -8.37 17.96
N LEU A 165 -29.29 -8.40 17.15
CA LEU A 165 -29.98 -7.21 16.71
C LEU A 165 -30.97 -6.80 17.82
N GLU A 166 -30.67 -5.69 18.48
CA GLU A 166 -31.63 -5.06 19.38
C GLU A 166 -32.82 -4.58 18.55
N ALA A 167 -34.03 -5.00 18.94
CA ALA A 167 -35.24 -4.55 18.27
C ALA A 167 -35.26 -3.02 18.27
N PRO A 168 -35.61 -2.37 17.14
CA PRO A 168 -35.75 -0.91 17.15
C PRO A 168 -36.67 -0.56 18.31
N ALA A 169 -36.26 0.40 19.15
CA ALA A 169 -37.12 0.93 20.18
C ALA A 169 -38.48 1.20 19.53
N ALA A 170 -39.55 0.72 20.17
CA ALA A 170 -40.90 0.98 19.69
C ALA A 170 -40.94 2.45 19.31
N CYS A 171 -41.33 2.78 18.07
CA CYS A 171 -41.55 4.15 17.69
C CYS A 171 -42.45 4.71 18.78
N GLU A 172 -41.90 5.54 19.67
CA GLU A 172 -42.73 6.38 20.51
C GLU A 172 -43.64 7.04 19.49
N ALA A 173 -44.95 6.92 19.71
CA ALA A 173 -45.92 7.64 18.94
C ALA A 173 -45.72 9.12 19.31
N ASP A 174 -44.61 9.69 18.83
CA ASP A 174 -44.37 11.10 18.80
C ASP A 174 -45.48 11.63 17.90
N GLU A 175 -46.50 12.14 18.60
CA GLU A 175 -47.54 13.06 18.18
C GLU A 175 -47.92 12.94 16.71
N GLU A 176 -49.11 12.39 16.44
CA GLU A 176 -49.74 12.43 15.12
C GLU A 176 -49.41 13.76 14.42
N ASP A 177 -48.54 13.70 13.41
CA ASP A 177 -48.07 14.88 12.69
C ASP A 177 -49.30 15.74 12.36
N ALA A 178 -49.29 17.02 12.74
CA ALA A 178 -50.41 17.92 12.51
C ALA A 178 -50.84 17.92 11.01
N ASP A 179 -49.90 17.61 10.11
CA ASP A 179 -50.12 17.46 8.67
C ASP A 179 -51.02 16.25 8.29
N LEU A 180 -51.01 15.17 9.09
CA LEU A 180 -51.88 14.00 8.93
C LEU A 180 -53.32 14.27 9.42
N LEU A 181 -53.48 15.12 10.44
CA LEU A 181 -54.78 15.58 10.95
C LEU A 181 -55.48 16.54 9.97
N MET A 182 -54.71 17.32 9.23
CA MET A 182 -55.20 18.21 8.16
C MET A 182 -55.76 17.44 6.96
N LEU A 183 -55.28 16.22 6.71
CA LEU A 183 -55.77 15.36 5.63
C LEU A 183 -57.12 14.69 5.95
N ARG A 184 -57.47 14.56 7.25
CA ARG A 184 -58.64 13.81 7.72
C ARG A 184 -59.89 14.67 7.99
N GLY A 185 -59.81 15.98 7.77
CA GLY A 185 -60.99 16.87 7.74
C GLY A 185 -61.68 17.12 9.09
N GLY A 186 -60.93 17.11 10.20
CA GLY A 186 -61.45 17.39 11.54
C GLY A 186 -61.73 18.88 11.77
N ARG A 187 -62.96 19.23 12.20
CA ARG A 187 -63.42 20.60 12.46
C ARG A 187 -62.93 21.08 13.84
N PHE A 188 -62.27 22.24 13.90
CA PHE A 188 -61.83 22.87 15.15
C PHE A 188 -63.02 23.39 15.98
N PRO A 189 -63.02 23.22 17.32
CA PRO A 189 -63.92 23.97 18.18
C PRO A 189 -63.41 25.41 18.35
N ILE A 190 -64.34 26.35 18.38
CA ILE A 190 -64.13 27.81 18.45
C ILE A 190 -63.69 28.21 19.86
#